data_AF-A0A1H6LA45-F1
#
_entry.id   AF-A0A1H6LA45-F1
#
_cell.length_a   1.000
_cell.length_b   1.000
_cell.length_c   1.000
_cell.angle_alpha   90.00
_cell.angle_beta   90.00
_cell.angle_gamma   90.00
#
_symmetry.space_group_name_H-M   'P 1'
#
loop_
_entity.id
_entity.type
_entity.pdbx_description
1 polymer ?
#
loop_
_entity_poly.entity_id
_entity_poly.type
_entity_poly.pdbx_seq_one_letter_code
_entity_poly.pdbx_strand_id
1 'polypeptide(L)'
;MNVQTNSLDYQECIQSAALAFLERHQAEHLSDISALLNRAINHLVKRYDVAESAAIKLTSLAHIELVEIAFRQRLDLDYSSDTVVVIKDPIKGVCWSIPVSLIYERILNAPDNVRLRSANS
;
A
#
# COMPACT_ATOMS: atom_id res chain seq x y z
N MET A 1 19.48 18.75 25.72
CA MET A 1 18.29 18.68 24.85
C MET A 1 18.69 17.93 23.58
N ASN A 2 18.55 16.60 23.50
CA ASN A 2 18.74 15.86 22.22
C ASN A 2 18.32 14.38 22.20
N VAL A 3 17.72 13.84 23.28
CA VAL A 3 17.35 12.40 23.31
C VAL A 3 16.05 12.15 22.53
N GLN A 4 15.15 13.14 22.45
CA GLN A 4 13.86 13.00 21.79
C GLN A 4 13.95 13.04 20.25
N THR A 5 14.88 13.82 19.69
CA THR A 5 15.14 13.89 18.25
C THR A 5 15.63 12.54 17.71
N ASN A 6 16.59 11.91 18.40
CA ASN A 6 17.09 10.59 18.01
C ASN A 6 16.02 9.49 18.08
N SER A 7 15.08 9.56 19.03
CA SER A 7 14.00 8.56 19.12
C SER A 7 12.96 8.71 18.02
N LEU A 8 12.66 9.96 17.62
CA LEU A 8 11.73 10.26 16.54
C LEU A 8 12.30 9.83 15.19
N ASP A 9 13.54 10.21 14.90
CA ASP A 9 14.25 9.82 13.67
C ASP A 9 14.40 8.29 13.57
N TYR A 10 14.64 7.62 14.70
CA TYR A 10 14.66 6.17 14.75
C TYR A 10 13.30 5.55 14.43
N GLN A 11 12.22 6.05 15.05
CA GLN A 11 10.87 5.55 14.78
C GLN A 11 10.45 5.77 13.33
N GLU A 12 10.73 6.94 12.76
CA GLU A 12 10.45 7.25 11.35
C GLU A 12 11.25 6.36 10.38
N CYS A 13 12.51 6.07 10.69
CA CYS A 13 13.34 5.16 9.91
C CYS A 13 12.78 3.73 9.91
N ILE A 14 12.40 3.21 11.07
CA ILE A 14 11.83 1.87 11.20
C ILE A 14 10.43 1.79 10.57
N GLN A 15 9.60 2.83 10.72
CA GLN A 15 8.30 2.92 10.05
C GLN A 15 8.46 2.94 8.52
N SER A 16 9.42 3.72 8.00
CA SER A 16 9.71 3.78 6.57
C SER A 16 10.18 2.43 6.03
N ALA A 17 11.01 1.70 6.79
CA ALA A 17 11.42 0.34 6.44
C ALA A 17 10.26 -0.65 6.42
N ALA A 18 9.34 -0.54 7.39
CA ALA A 18 8.11 -1.32 7.43
C ALA A 18 7.22 -1.03 6.22
N LEU A 19 7.03 0.25 5.88
CA LEU A 19 6.21 0.69 4.76
C LEU A 19 6.79 0.18 3.42
N ALA A 20 8.10 0.32 3.20
CA ALA A 20 8.76 -0.20 2.01
C ALA A 20 8.66 -1.73 1.89
N PHE A 21 8.66 -2.45 3.02
CA PHE A 21 8.44 -3.90 3.02
C PHE A 21 7.00 -4.24 2.63
N LEU A 22 6.01 -3.54 3.20
CA LEU A 22 4.60 -3.75 2.88
C LEU A 22 4.30 -3.40 1.42
N GLU A 23 4.83 -2.30 0.89
CA GLU A 23 4.65 -1.91 -0.52
C GLU A 23 5.15 -2.97 -1.52
N ARG A 24 6.26 -3.64 -1.20
CA ARG A 24 6.87 -4.67 -2.07
C ARG A 24 6.12 -5.99 -2.01
N HIS A 25 5.65 -6.39 -0.83
CA HIS A 25 5.08 -7.72 -0.59
C HIS A 25 3.55 -7.75 -0.56
N GLN A 26 2.86 -6.61 -0.61
CA GLN A 26 1.38 -6.56 -0.64
C GLN A 26 0.76 -7.37 -1.79
N ALA A 27 1.40 -7.38 -2.97
CA ALA A 27 0.91 -8.11 -4.13
C ALA A 27 0.96 -9.64 -3.96
N GLU A 28 1.82 -10.15 -3.08
CA GLU A 28 1.92 -11.58 -2.77
C GLU A 28 0.82 -12.03 -1.79
N HIS A 29 0.26 -11.11 -1.00
CA HIS A 29 -0.63 -11.41 0.13
C HIS A 29 -2.03 -10.77 -0.02
N LEU A 30 -2.54 -10.69 -1.26
CA LEU A 30 -3.84 -10.08 -1.58
C LEU A 30 -5.05 -10.71 -0.85
N SER A 31 -4.89 -11.91 -0.28
CA SER A 31 -5.93 -12.60 0.47
C SER A 31 -5.67 -12.72 1.98
N ASP A 32 -4.45 -12.45 2.45
CA ASP A 32 -4.08 -12.61 3.87
C ASP A 32 -3.16 -11.48 4.36
N ILE A 33 -3.80 -10.35 4.69
CA ILE A 33 -3.14 -9.16 5.24
C ILE A 33 -2.50 -9.47 6.60
N SER A 34 -3.09 -10.36 7.40
CA SER A 34 -2.54 -10.74 8.70
C SER A 34 -1.20 -11.46 8.56
N ALA A 35 -1.05 -12.35 7.57
CA ALA A 35 0.23 -12.98 7.24
C ALA A 35 1.28 -11.96 6.78
N LEU A 36 0.89 -10.97 5.97
CA LEU A 36 1.77 -9.90 5.52
C LEU A 36 2.30 -9.07 6.70
N LEU A 37 1.42 -8.64 7.60
CA LEU A 37 1.80 -7.86 8.79
C LEU A 37 2.73 -8.66 9.70
N ASN A 38 2.43 -9.94 9.93
CA ASN A 38 3.31 -10.83 10.69
C ASN A 38 4.70 -10.98 10.05
N ARG A 39 4.80 -11.05 8.72
CA ARG A 39 6.10 -11.08 8.02
C ARG A 39 6.85 -9.76 8.16
N ALA A 40 6.16 -8.63 8.10
CA ALA A 40 6.76 -7.31 8.31
C ALA A 40 7.28 -7.14 9.75
N ILE A 41 6.50 -7.53 10.76
CA ILE A 41 6.92 -7.52 12.17
C ILE A 41 8.19 -8.36 12.36
N ASN A 42 8.18 -9.60 11.85
CA ASN A 42 9.35 -10.48 11.90
C ASN A 42 10.57 -9.89 11.19
N HIS A 43 10.37 -9.16 10.09
CA HIS A 43 11.45 -8.49 9.37
C HIS A 43 12.08 -7.38 10.22
N LEU A 44 11.24 -6.54 10.87
CA LEU A 44 11.72 -5.47 11.74
C LEU A 44 12.48 -6.01 12.95
N VAL A 45 11.96 -7.05 13.60
CA VAL A 45 12.64 -7.68 14.74
C VAL A 45 13.99 -8.28 14.31
N LYS A 46 14.03 -9.06 13.21
CA LYS A 46 15.26 -9.74 12.80
C LYS A 46 16.33 -8.83 12.19
N ARG A 47 15.94 -7.78 11.48
CA ARG A 47 16.87 -6.94 10.72
C ARG A 47 17.27 -5.66 11.45
N TYR A 48 16.41 -5.15 12.33
CA TYR A 48 16.62 -3.89 13.03
C TYR A 48 16.67 -4.03 14.56
N ASP A 49 16.57 -5.27 15.08
CA ASP A 49 16.61 -5.60 16.52
C ASP A 49 15.61 -4.78 17.36
N VAL A 50 14.46 -4.50 16.75
CA VAL A 50 13.38 -3.71 17.38
C VAL A 50 12.60 -4.62 18.32
N ALA A 51 12.26 -4.13 19.52
CA ALA A 51 11.38 -4.85 20.43
C ALA A 51 10.04 -5.19 19.75
N GLU A 52 9.54 -6.41 19.96
CA GLU A 52 8.34 -6.92 19.27
C GLU A 52 7.12 -6.00 19.42
N SER A 53 6.90 -5.43 20.62
CA SER A 53 5.83 -4.47 20.88
C SER A 53 5.95 -3.19 20.05
N ALA A 54 7.18 -2.70 19.83
CA ALA A 54 7.44 -1.54 18.99
C ALA A 54 7.31 -1.89 17.50
N ALA A 55 7.77 -3.08 17.08
CA ALA A 55 7.63 -3.57 15.71
C ALA A 55 6.15 -3.73 15.31
N ILE A 56 5.30 -4.26 16.20
CA ILE A 56 3.84 -4.35 16.00
C ILE A 56 3.25 -2.95 15.80
N LYS A 57 3.54 -2.01 16.71
CA LYS A 57 3.01 -0.65 16.63
C LYS A 57 3.41 0.06 15.34
N LEU A 58 4.70 0.02 15.00
CA LEU A 58 5.23 0.70 13.81
C LEU A 58 4.74 0.06 12.52
N THR A 59 4.58 -1.27 12.49
CA THR A 59 3.99 -1.97 11.34
C THR A 59 2.52 -1.59 11.15
N SER A 60 1.74 -1.51 12.24
CA SER A 60 0.34 -1.06 12.18
C SER A 60 0.22 0.38 11.67
N LEU A 61 1.10 1.28 12.12
CA LEU A 61 1.14 2.67 11.62
C LEU A 61 1.50 2.71 10.13
N ALA A 62 2.54 1.98 9.71
CA ALA A 62 2.93 1.87 8.31
C ALA A 62 1.82 1.25 7.44
N HIS A 63 1.04 0.31 7.98
CA HIS A 63 -0.10 -0.27 7.27
C HIS A 63 -1.26 0.72 7.12
N ILE A 64 -1.60 1.48 8.15
CA ILE A 64 -2.60 2.56 8.06
C ILE A 64 -2.17 3.56 7.00
N GLU A 65 -0.91 3.97 7.03
CA GLU A 65 -0.34 4.89 6.05
C GLU A 65 -0.38 4.32 4.62
N LEU A 66 -0.02 3.05 4.44
CA LEU A 66 -0.10 2.37 3.14
C LEU A 66 -1.55 2.31 2.61
N VAL A 67 -2.49 1.97 3.48
CA VAL A 67 -3.92 1.89 3.13
C VAL A 67 -4.43 3.29 2.76
N GLU A 68 -4.09 4.32 3.54
CA GLU A 68 -4.41 5.70 3.17
C GLU A 68 -3.80 6.07 1.82
N ILE A 69 -2.56 5.69 1.53
CA ILE A 69 -1.93 5.93 0.22
C ILE A 69 -2.67 5.19 -0.91
N ALA A 70 -3.08 3.94 -0.70
CA ALA A 70 -3.83 3.18 -1.68
C ALA A 70 -5.20 3.83 -1.97
N PHE A 71 -5.89 4.31 -0.92
CA PHE A 71 -7.14 5.06 -1.06
C PHE A 71 -6.96 6.50 -1.57
N ARG A 72 -5.73 7.03 -1.63
CA ARG A 72 -5.42 8.35 -2.22
C ARG A 72 -5.45 8.31 -3.75
N GLN A 73 -5.34 7.14 -4.38
CA GLN A 73 -5.48 7.00 -5.83
C GLN A 73 -6.92 7.32 -6.23
N ARG A 74 -7.10 8.38 -7.02
CA ARG A 74 -8.42 8.84 -7.46
C ARG A 74 -8.53 8.77 -8.97
N LEU A 75 -9.71 8.40 -9.45
CA LEU A 75 -10.07 8.57 -10.85
C LEU A 75 -10.12 10.07 -11.16
N ASP A 76 -9.42 10.49 -12.21
CA ASP A 76 -9.51 11.84 -12.74
C ASP A 76 -10.53 11.87 -13.88
N LEU A 77 -11.74 12.34 -13.59
CA LEU A 77 -12.85 12.39 -14.55
C LEU A 77 -12.63 13.42 -15.66
N ASP A 78 -11.84 14.47 -15.42
CA ASP A 78 -11.63 15.54 -16.40
C ASP A 78 -10.68 15.11 -17.53
N TYR A 79 -9.74 14.22 -17.20
CA TYR A 79 -8.73 13.71 -18.13
C TYR A 79 -8.98 12.28 -18.59
N SER A 80 -9.96 11.59 -18.00
CA SER A 80 -10.40 10.28 -18.47
C SER A 80 -11.31 10.41 -19.69
N SER A 81 -11.27 9.38 -20.53
CA SER A 81 -12.13 9.24 -21.72
C SER A 81 -12.79 7.87 -21.72
N ASP A 82 -13.56 7.59 -22.76
CA ASP A 82 -14.19 6.29 -23.01
C ASP A 82 -13.18 5.13 -23.14
N THR A 83 -11.97 5.42 -23.59
CA THR A 83 -10.94 4.42 -23.94
C THR A 83 -9.74 4.45 -23.00
N VAL A 84 -9.57 5.52 -22.22
CA VAL A 84 -8.44 5.69 -21.30
C VAL A 84 -8.93 6.21 -19.96
N VAL A 85 -8.56 5.50 -18.90
CA VAL A 85 -8.77 5.89 -17.50
C VAL A 85 -7.53 6.59 -16.99
N VAL A 86 -7.68 7.77 -16.39
CA VAL A 86 -6.58 8.48 -15.74
C VAL A 86 -6.74 8.37 -14.23
N ILE A 87 -5.73 7.79 -13.56
CA ILE A 87 -5.65 7.74 -12.10
C ILE A 87 -4.63 8.79 -11.66
N LYS A 88 -4.99 9.61 -10.66
CA LYS A 88 -4.07 10.56 -10.03
C LYS A 88 -3.85 10.28 -8.55
N ASP A 89 -2.63 10.50 -8.10
CA ASP A 89 -2.31 10.68 -6.69
C ASP A 89 -2.18 12.20 -6.43
N PRO A 90 -3.15 12.83 -5.73
CA PRO A 90 -3.18 14.27 -5.51
C PRO A 90 -2.08 14.75 -4.56
N ILE A 91 -1.45 13.86 -3.79
CA ILE A 91 -0.39 14.20 -2.83
C ILE A 91 0.98 14.07 -3.49
N LYS A 92 1.21 13.00 -4.27
CA LYS A 92 2.47 12.81 -5.02
C LYS A 92 2.52 13.60 -6.33
N GLY A 93 1.37 14.08 -6.82
CA GLY A 93 1.27 14.79 -8.10
C GLY A 93 1.52 13.91 -9.32
N VAL A 94 1.38 12.58 -9.17
CA VAL A 94 1.60 11.61 -10.26
C VAL A 94 0.28 11.23 -10.89
N CYS A 95 0.28 11.11 -12.22
CA CYS A 95 -0.86 10.63 -12.99
C CYS A 95 -0.46 9.41 -13.84
N TRP A 96 -1.36 8.43 -13.92
CA TRP A 96 -1.22 7.25 -14.75
C TRP A 96 -2.37 7.18 -15.75
N SER A 97 -2.05 7.14 -17.04
CA SER A 97 -3.03 6.89 -18.11
C SER A 97 -3.05 5.40 -18.43
N ILE A 98 -4.22 4.79 -18.25
CA ILE A 98 -4.43 3.35 -18.35
C ILE A 98 -5.51 3.10 -19.40
N PRO A 99 -5.18 2.49 -20.55
CA PRO A 99 -6.17 2.04 -21.52
C PRO A 99 -7.20 1.09 -20.89
N VAL A 100 -8.49 1.32 -21.16
CA VAL A 100 -9.60 0.48 -20.66
C VAL A 100 -9.46 -0.97 -21.13
N SER A 101 -8.92 -1.19 -22.33
CA SER A 101 -8.63 -2.54 -22.85
C SER A 101 -7.68 -3.33 -21.96
N LEU A 102 -6.67 -2.69 -21.37
CA LEU A 102 -5.72 -3.34 -20.46
C LEU A 102 -6.36 -3.65 -19.11
N ILE A 103 -7.25 -2.79 -18.61
CA ILE A 103 -8.05 -3.09 -17.41
C ILE A 103 -8.90 -4.34 -17.68
N TYR A 104 -9.54 -4.42 -18.86
CA TYR A 104 -10.33 -5.58 -19.24
C TYR A 104 -9.47 -6.85 -19.32
N GLU A 105 -8.33 -6.80 -20.01
CA GLU A 105 -7.42 -7.95 -20.18
C GLU A 105 -6.82 -8.42 -18.84
N ARG A 106 -6.33 -7.49 -18.01
CA ARG A 106 -5.49 -7.82 -16.86
C ARG A 106 -6.23 -7.91 -15.54
N ILE A 107 -7.39 -7.27 -15.43
CA ILE A 107 -8.17 -7.24 -14.20
C ILE A 107 -9.48 -7.99 -14.39
N LEU A 108 -10.23 -7.68 -15.46
CA LEU A 108 -11.55 -8.29 -15.67
C LEU A 108 -11.50 -9.67 -16.32
N ASN A 109 -10.46 -10.03 -17.06
CA ASN A 109 -10.26 -11.38 -17.58
C ASN A 109 -9.33 -12.23 -16.72
N ALA A 110 -8.79 -11.66 -15.63
CA ALA A 110 -8.00 -12.42 -14.69
C ALA A 110 -8.86 -13.52 -14.01
N PRO A 111 -8.28 -14.68 -13.68
CA PRO A 111 -9.00 -15.78 -13.05
C PRO A 111 -9.63 -15.42 -11.68
N ASP A 112 -9.15 -14.37 -11.01
CA ASP A 112 -9.65 -13.86 -9.72
C ASP A 112 -10.67 -12.70 -9.84
N ASN A 113 -11.17 -12.39 -11.04
CA ASN A 113 -12.08 -11.26 -11.32
C ASN A 113 -13.44 -11.32 -10.59
N VAL A 114 -13.83 -12.47 -10.04
CA VAL A 114 -15.16 -12.71 -9.46
C VAL A 114 -15.46 -11.73 -8.33
N ARG A 115 -14.43 -11.35 -7.57
CA ARG A 115 -14.52 -10.41 -6.44
C ARG A 115 -14.80 -8.96 -6.86
N LEU A 116 -14.63 -8.63 -8.14
CA LEU A 116 -14.78 -7.27 -8.67
C LEU A 116 -16.13 -7.04 -9.36
N ARG A 117 -16.96 -8.08 -9.49
CA ARG A 117 -18.29 -7.98 -10.09
C ARG A 117 -19.25 -7.35 -9.07
N SER A 118 -19.90 -6.25 -9.44
CA SER A 118 -21.02 -5.71 -8.65
C SER A 118 -22.18 -6.70 -8.67
N ALA A 119 -22.75 -6.99 -7.50
CA ALA A 119 -23.86 -7.93 -7.37
C ALA A 119 -25.21 -7.39 -7.90
N ASN A 120 -25.30 -6.12 -8.28
CA ASN A 120 -26.57 -5.52 -8.71
C ASN A 120 -26.36 -4.65 -9.97
N SER A 121 -27.19 -4.90 -10.98
CA SER A 121 -27.59 -3.96 -12.04
C SER A 121 -29.11 -3.97 -12.11
#